data_AF-A0A9D1VX02-F1
#
_entry.id   AF-A0A9D1VX02-F1
#
_cell.length_a   1.000
_cell.length_b   1.000
_cell.length_c   1.000
_cell.angle_alpha   90.00
_cell.angle_beta   90.00
_cell.angle_gamma   90.00
#
_symmetry.space_group_name_H-M   'P 1'
#
loop_
_entity.id
_entity.type
_entity.pdbx_description
1 polymer ?
#
loop_
_entity_poly.entity_id
_entity_poly.type
_entity_poly.pdbx_seq_one_letter_code
_entity_poly.pdbx_strand_id
1 'polypeptide(L)'
;QEDLEQQIEELMEYYQGERKEFKGLAATNEHNNKGKLIEKSFLGNYKLTTDQKTYRVCYKFQLADENKENVGLTVLEFVTEETYQKEVEVQGYYSWKFQGELEGVYLTD
;
A
#
# COMPACT_ATOMS: atom_id res chain seq x y z
N GLN A 1 -14.92 -10.96 -0.65
CA GLN A 1 -13.46 -10.72 -0.70
C GLN A 1 -12.96 -11.62 -1.81
N GLU A 2 -12.31 -11.06 -2.83
CA GLU A 2 -11.64 -11.87 -3.85
C GLU A 2 -10.56 -12.73 -3.20
N ASP A 3 -10.18 -13.80 -3.89
CA ASP A 3 -9.07 -14.65 -3.47
C ASP A 3 -7.76 -13.84 -3.54
N LEU A 4 -6.97 -13.86 -2.45
CA LEU A 4 -5.68 -13.18 -2.41
C LEU A 4 -4.75 -13.67 -3.52
N GLU A 5 -4.84 -14.95 -3.90
CA GLU A 5 -4.07 -15.50 -5.01
C GLU A 5 -4.41 -14.78 -6.32
N GLN A 6 -5.70 -14.62 -6.62
CA GLN A 6 -6.17 -13.88 -7.79
C GLN A 6 -5.70 -12.42 -7.77
N GLN A 7 -5.80 -11.73 -6.63
CA GLN A 7 -5.36 -10.34 -6.53
C GLN A 7 -3.84 -10.18 -6.75
N ILE A 8 -3.05 -11.17 -6.34
CA ILE A 8 -1.61 -11.20 -6.59
C ILE A 8 -1.33 -11.45 -8.07
N GLU A 9 -2.04 -12.38 -8.71
CA GLU A 9 -1.92 -12.63 -10.16
C GLU A 9 -2.22 -11.35 -10.96
N GLU A 10 -3.33 -10.67 -10.64
CA GLU A 10 -3.70 -9.40 -11.26
C GLU A 10 -2.64 -8.32 -11.05
N LEU A 11 -2.01 -8.24 -9.86
CA LEU A 11 -0.90 -7.32 -9.62
C LEU A 11 0.31 -7.63 -10.52
N MET A 12 0.64 -8.92 -10.69
CA MET A 12 1.76 -9.34 -11.54
C MET A 12 1.53 -8.98 -13.01
N GLU A 13 0.29 -9.03 -13.49
CA GLU A 13 -0.08 -8.59 -14.85
C GLU A 13 -0.11 -7.06 -14.99
N TYR A 14 -0.58 -6.37 -13.95
CA TYR A 14 -0.71 -4.92 -13.91
C TYR A 14 0.65 -4.20 -13.82
N TYR A 15 1.62 -4.81 -13.14
CA TYR A 15 2.98 -4.30 -13.04
C TYR A 15 3.75 -4.51 -14.34
N GLN A 16 4.05 -3.40 -15.04
CA GLN A 16 4.64 -3.43 -16.37
C GLN A 16 6.06 -2.86 -16.36
N GLY A 17 6.98 -3.61 -16.95
CA GLY A 17 8.37 -3.19 -17.16
C GLY A 17 9.32 -3.52 -16.02
N GLU A 18 10.61 -3.28 -16.27
CA GLU A 18 11.66 -3.50 -15.29
C GLU A 18 11.82 -2.31 -14.35
N ARG A 19 11.92 -2.57 -13.05
CA ARG A 19 12.13 -1.51 -12.04
C ARG A 19 13.42 -0.75 -12.31
N LYS A 20 13.32 0.57 -12.44
CA LYS A 20 14.47 1.49 -12.52
C LYS A 20 14.68 2.24 -11.21
N GLU A 21 13.59 2.66 -10.55
CA GLU A 21 13.67 3.43 -9.31
C GLU A 21 12.52 3.08 -8.35
N PHE A 22 12.81 3.09 -7.05
CA PHE A 22 11.82 2.97 -5.98
C PHE A 22 12.21 3.91 -4.84
N LYS A 23 11.44 4.99 -4.64
CA LYS A 23 11.76 6.06 -3.68
C LYS A 23 10.51 6.52 -2.96
N GLY A 24 10.63 6.77 -1.68
CA GLY A 24 9.48 7.14 -0.86
C GLY A 24 9.85 7.30 0.60
N LEU A 25 8.80 7.38 1.41
CA LEU A 25 8.90 7.52 2.86
C LEU A 25 8.03 6.46 3.51
N ALA A 26 8.44 6.00 4.68
CA ALA A 26 7.62 5.16 5.53
C ALA A 26 7.46 5.81 6.90
N ALA A 27 6.26 5.71 7.45
CA ALA A 27 5.96 6.10 8.82
C ALA A 27 5.78 4.86 9.68
N THR A 28 6.22 4.94 10.94
CA THR A 28 5.91 3.92 11.94
C THR A 28 4.75 4.40 12.77
N ASN A 29 3.72 3.57 12.90
CA ASN A 29 2.64 3.77 13.84
C ASN A 29 2.81 2.77 14.99
N GLU A 30 2.80 3.27 16.21
CA GLU A 30 2.94 2.46 17.42
C GLU A 30 1.81 2.81 18.38
N HIS A 31 1.09 1.80 18.85
CA HIS A 31 0.04 1.94 19.85
C HIS A 31 0.41 1.13 21.10
N ASN A 32 0.50 1.85 22.23
CA ASN A 32 0.89 1.30 23.52
C ASN A 32 -0.22 1.50 24.54
N ASN A 33 -0.45 0.50 25.39
CA ASN A 33 -1.38 0.57 26.50
C ASN A 33 -0.67 0.15 27.80
N LYS A 34 -0.63 1.05 28.79
CA LYS A 34 0.03 0.82 30.09
C LYS A 34 1.48 0.32 29.98
N GLY A 35 2.23 0.82 29.00
CA GLY A 35 3.63 0.43 28.76
C GLY A 35 3.81 -0.90 28.03
N LYS A 36 2.71 -1.59 27.67
CA LYS A 36 2.73 -2.76 26.79
C LYS A 36 2.48 -2.31 25.35
N LEU A 37 3.31 -2.80 24.42
CA LEU A 37 3.06 -2.66 22.99
C LEU A 37 1.83 -3.48 22.60
N ILE A 38 0.84 -2.82 22.02
CA ILE A 38 -0.40 -3.44 21.54
C ILE A 38 -0.31 -3.65 20.04
N GLU A 39 0.03 -2.58 19.30
CA GLU A 39 0.17 -2.64 17.86
C GLU A 39 1.39 -1.86 17.38
N LYS A 40 2.02 -2.37 16.32
CA LYS A 40 3.07 -1.67 15.59
C LYS A 40 2.92 -1.94 14.11
N SER A 41 2.87 -0.89 13.30
CA SER A 41 2.82 -1.00 11.84
C SER A 41 3.73 -0.02 11.14
N PHE A 42 4.10 -0.36 9.91
CA PHE A 42 4.74 0.53 8.95
C PHE A 42 3.75 0.88 7.85
N LEU A 43 3.62 2.17 7.56
CA LEU A 43 2.88 2.67 6.41
C LEU A 43 3.88 3.28 5.43
N GLY A 44 4.08 2.62 4.29
CA GLY A 44 4.97 3.07 3.23
C GLY A 44 4.22 3.79 2.13
N ASN A 45 4.75 4.93 1.67
CA ASN A 45 4.26 5.65 0.49
C ASN A 45 5.44 5.88 -0.47
N TYR A 46 5.38 5.26 -1.64
CA TYR A 46 6.50 5.20 -2.58
C TYR A 46 6.07 5.56 -3.99
N LYS A 47 7.03 6.11 -4.75
CA LYS A 47 7.00 6.20 -6.19
C LYS A 47 7.86 5.09 -6.76
N LEU A 48 7.28 4.29 -7.65
CA LEU A 48 7.89 3.17 -8.33
C LEU A 48 7.94 3.47 -9.82
N THR A 49 9.13 3.63 -10.37
CA THR A 49 9.32 3.90 -11.80
C THR A 49 9.96 2.69 -12.46
N THR A 50 9.31 2.22 -13.53
CA THR A 50 9.82 1.19 -14.44
C THR A 50 10.28 1.84 -15.75
N ASP A 51 10.76 1.04 -16.69
CA ASP A 51 11.00 1.52 -18.07
C ASP A 51 9.73 1.73 -18.89
N GLN A 52 8.57 1.27 -18.42
CA GLN A 52 7.30 1.39 -19.15
C GLN A 52 6.31 2.33 -18.47
N LYS A 53 6.21 2.28 -17.13
CA LYS A 53 5.21 3.00 -16.35
C LYS A 53 5.78 3.54 -15.04
N THR A 54 5.05 4.48 -14.45
CA THR A 54 5.31 4.95 -13.08
C THR A 54 4.05 4.77 -12.26
N TYR A 55 4.24 4.26 -11.04
CA TYR A 55 3.19 3.95 -10.09
C TYR A 55 3.44 4.71 -8.78
N ARG A 56 2.36 5.03 -8.08
CA ARG A 56 2.36 5.29 -6.63
C ARG A 56 1.95 4.02 -5.93
N VAL A 57 2.74 3.64 -4.94
CA VAL A 57 2.56 2.42 -4.16
C VAL A 57 2.40 2.80 -2.72
N CYS A 58 1.32 2.34 -2.10
CA CYS A 58 1.13 2.42 -0.65
C CYS A 58 1.03 1.02 -0.06
N TYR A 59 1.63 0.80 1.10
CA TYR A 59 1.48 -0.47 1.80
C TYR A 59 1.42 -0.29 3.30
N LYS A 60 0.66 -1.15 3.97
CA LYS A 60 0.66 -1.29 5.43
C LYS A 60 1.24 -2.65 5.81
N PHE A 61 2.27 -2.64 6.63
CA PHE A 61 2.90 -3.84 7.18
C PHE A 61 2.78 -3.84 8.70
N GLN A 62 2.09 -4.82 9.27
CA GLN A 62 1.95 -5.00 10.70
C GLN A 62 3.14 -5.80 11.24
N LEU A 63 3.84 -5.25 12.24
CA LEU A 63 5.00 -5.86 12.89
C LEU A 63 4.66 -6.55 14.20
N ALA A 64 3.71 -5.98 14.93
CA ALA A 64 3.25 -6.51 16.19
C ALA A 64 1.75 -6.24 16.29
N ASP A 65 1.04 -7.26 16.73
CA ASP A 65 -0.39 -7.23 16.99
C ASP A 65 -0.62 -8.10 18.23
N GLU A 66 -1.42 -7.62 19.18
CA GLU A 66 -1.71 -8.32 20.43
C GLU A 66 -2.38 -9.67 20.18
N ASN A 67 -3.19 -9.76 19.12
CA ASN A 67 -3.86 -11.00 18.71
C ASN A 67 -3.01 -11.84 17.74
N LYS A 68 -1.92 -11.28 17.20
CA LYS A 68 -1.01 -11.89 16.21
C LYS A 68 -1.67 -12.37 14.91
N GLU A 69 -2.95 -12.09 14.71
CA GLU A 69 -3.68 -12.56 13.53
C GLU A 69 -3.23 -11.80 12.28
N ASN A 70 -2.85 -10.53 12.45
CA ASN A 70 -2.62 -9.62 11.33
C ASN A 70 -1.14 -9.28 11.10
N VAL A 71 -0.18 -10.07 11.61
CA VAL A 71 1.25 -9.80 11.42
C VAL A 71 1.67 -10.09 9.97
N GLY A 72 2.21 -9.10 9.29
CA GLY A 72 2.62 -9.21 7.88
C GLY A 72 2.17 -8.02 7.03
N LEU A 73 2.22 -8.19 5.72
CA LEU A 73 1.67 -7.22 4.77
C LEU A 73 0.14 -7.34 4.78
N THR A 74 -0.55 -6.33 5.26
CA THR A 74 -2.02 -6.33 5.36
C THR A 74 -2.67 -5.62 4.19
N VAL A 75 -1.96 -4.65 3.60
CA VAL A 75 -2.46 -3.84 2.49
C VAL A 75 -1.34 -3.56 1.51
N LEU A 76 -1.65 -3.67 0.23
CA LEU A 76 -0.81 -3.18 -0.87
C LEU A 76 -1.69 -2.52 -1.93
N GLU A 77 -1.48 -1.24 -2.22
CA GLU A 77 -2.19 -0.53 -3.28
C GLU A 77 -1.22 0.04 -4.31
N PHE A 78 -1.51 -0.20 -5.57
CA PHE A 78 -0.86 0.41 -6.72
C PHE A 78 -1.85 1.31 -7.45
N VAL A 79 -1.39 2.50 -7.81
CA VAL A 79 -2.07 3.39 -8.73
C VAL A 79 -1.08 3.93 -9.75
N THR A 80 -1.47 4.08 -11.01
CA THR A 80 -0.62 4.78 -11.98
C THR A 80 -0.41 6.24 -11.59
N GLU A 81 0.74 6.81 -11.96
CA GLU A 81 1.02 8.23 -11.70
C GLU A 81 -0.02 9.14 -12.37
N GLU A 82 -0.50 8.78 -13.57
CA GLU A 82 -1.52 9.55 -14.29
C GLU A 82 -2.80 9.69 -13.45
N THR A 83 -3.33 8.57 -12.98
CA THR A 83 -4.57 8.53 -12.20
C THR A 83 -4.40 9.16 -10.82
N TYR A 84 -3.25 8.95 -10.19
CA TYR A 84 -2.91 9.64 -8.95
C TYR A 84 -2.92 11.16 -9.13
N GLN A 85 -2.25 11.70 -10.16
CA GLN A 85 -2.18 13.14 -10.38
C GLN A 85 -3.54 13.74 -10.74
N LYS A 86 -4.35 13.02 -11.53
CA LYS A 86 -5.71 13.44 -11.88
C LYS A 86 -6.60 13.61 -10.63
N GLU A 87 -6.56 12.65 -9.71
CA GLU A 87 -7.33 12.75 -8.46
C GLU A 87 -6.81 13.88 -7.56
N VAL A 88 -5.49 14.03 -7.46
CA VAL A 88 -4.87 15.13 -6.70
C VAL A 88 -5.23 16.50 -7.31
N GLU A 89 -5.31 16.62 -8.62
CA GLU A 89 -5.71 17.86 -9.30
C GLU A 89 -7.17 18.23 -8.98
N VAL A 90 -8.07 17.25 -8.95
CA VAL A 90 -9.49 17.46 -8.68
C VAL A 90 -9.77 17.71 -7.20
N GLN A 91 -9.13 16.98 -6.30
CA GLN A 91 -9.50 16.92 -4.87
C GLN A 91 -8.44 17.52 -3.93
N GLY A 92 -7.23 17.77 -4.42
CA GLY A 92 -6.08 18.24 -3.64
C GLY A 92 -5.29 17.11 -2.96
N TYR A 93 -5.78 15.88 -2.99
CA TYR A 93 -5.14 14.70 -2.41
C TYR A 93 -5.63 13.41 -3.09
N TYR A 94 -4.90 12.32 -2.92
CA TYR A 94 -5.33 10.98 -3.33
C TYR A 94 -5.85 10.21 -2.11
N SER A 95 -7.07 9.70 -2.20
CA SER A 95 -7.68 8.88 -1.15
C SER A 95 -7.36 7.41 -1.41
N TRP A 96 -6.46 6.83 -0.62
CA TRP A 96 -6.11 5.42 -0.73
C TRP A 96 -7.28 4.53 -0.29
N LYS A 97 -7.53 3.43 -1.00
CA LYS A 97 -8.65 2.51 -0.75
C LYS A 97 -8.61 1.91 0.65
N PHE A 98 -7.43 1.69 1.20
CA PHE A 98 -7.26 1.10 2.53
C PHE A 98 -7.67 2.01 3.70
N GLN A 99 -7.99 3.29 3.45
CA GLN A 99 -8.52 4.17 4.51
C GLN A 99 -9.86 3.67 5.08
N GLY A 100 -10.49 2.65 4.47
CA GLY A 100 -11.67 1.95 4.97
C GLY A 100 -11.42 0.61 5.69
N GLU A 101 -10.21 0.34 6.19
CA GLU A 101 -9.84 -0.87 6.97
C GLU A 101 -9.90 -2.22 6.21
N LEU A 102 -9.97 -2.21 4.88
CA LEU A 102 -9.98 -3.44 4.11
C LEU A 102 -8.55 -3.93 3.82
N GLU A 103 -8.28 -5.18 4.17
CA GLU A 103 -7.06 -5.90 3.84
C GLU A 103 -7.11 -6.43 2.40
N GLY A 104 -5.95 -6.44 1.73
CA GLY A 104 -5.81 -6.99 0.39
C GLY A 104 -4.87 -6.23 -0.53
N VAL A 105 -4.91 -6.62 -1.81
CA VAL A 105 -4.17 -5.96 -2.88
C VAL A 105 -5.14 -5.17 -3.76
N TYR A 106 -4.80 -3.92 -4.03
CA TYR A 106 -5.65 -2.99 -4.78
C TYR A 106 -4.89 -2.39 -5.96
N LEU A 107 -5.56 -2.37 -7.11
CA LEU A 107 -5.05 -1.78 -8.35
C LEU A 107 -6.02 -0.68 -8.79
N THR A 108 -5.48 0.46 -9.20
CA THR A 108 -6.28 1.60 -9.68
C THR A 108 -5.60 2.21 -10.90
N ASP A 109 -6.29 2.25 -12.03
CA ASP A 109 -5.88 2.93 -13.27
C ASP A 109 -6.97 3.91 -13.69
#